data_AF-A0A426W6X3-F1
#
_entry.id   AF-A0A426W6X3-F1
#
_cell.length_a   1.000
_cell.length_b   1.000
_cell.length_c   1.000
_cell.angle_alpha   90.00
_cell.angle_beta   90.00
_cell.angle_gamma   90.00
#
_symmetry.space_group_name_H-M   'P 1'
#
loop_
_entity.id
_entity.type
_entity.pdbx_description
1 polymer ?
#
loop_
_entity_poly.entity_id
_entity_poly.type
_entity_poly.pdbx_seq_one_letter_code
_entity_poly.pdbx_strand_id
1 'polypeptide(L)'
;MDNYKKNPVEFPRFSSLSGSVEKVVEYCEEALGWVNSNATKVVRYEDFIANPGKVLDEVMQYFGIYLEQKELEDILIASREMQSSSASWNLRFNKGISDRYLSEMSDEEIIYCDSVFNRYLTYLGY
;
A
#
# COMPACT_ATOMS: atom_id res chain seq x y z
N MET A 1 37.92 -0.09 7.19
CA MET A 1 37.25 1.01 6.45
C MET A 1 36.13 0.37 5.67
N ASP A 2 34.93 0.38 6.24
CA ASP A 2 33.77 -0.32 5.71
C ASP A 2 33.25 0.35 4.45
N ASN A 3 33.22 -0.43 3.37
CA ASN A 3 32.51 -0.12 2.15
C ASN A 3 31.00 -0.20 2.41
N TYR A 4 30.41 0.88 2.91
CA TYR A 4 28.97 1.09 2.77
C TYR A 4 28.66 1.26 1.28
N LYS A 5 28.41 0.13 0.60
CA LYS A 5 27.68 0.13 -0.66
C LYS A 5 26.38 0.87 -0.40
N LYS A 6 26.18 2.02 -1.05
CA LYS A 6 24.90 2.72 -1.06
C LYS A 6 23.84 1.68 -1.43
N ASN A 7 22.96 1.36 -0.48
CA ASN A 7 21.75 0.62 -0.82
C ASN A 7 21.09 1.36 -1.98
N PRO A 8 20.66 0.66 -3.05
CA PRO A 8 19.85 1.29 -4.08
C PRO A 8 18.70 1.99 -3.38
N VAL A 9 18.42 3.24 -3.77
CA VAL A 9 17.28 3.97 -3.20
C VAL A 9 16.05 3.14 -3.56
N GLU A 10 15.41 2.52 -2.55
CA GLU A 10 14.29 1.57 -2.73
C GLU A 10 13.10 2.18 -3.48
N PHE A 11 13.03 3.52 -3.54
CA PHE A 11 12.09 4.27 -4.37
C PHE A 11 12.85 5.37 -5.14
N PRO A 12 12.73 5.43 -6.49
CA PRO A 12 13.27 6.53 -7.24
C PRO A 12 12.68 7.84 -6.71
N ARG A 13 13.55 8.82 -6.41
CA ARG A 13 13.08 10.17 -6.10
C ARG A 13 12.74 10.86 -7.41
N PHE A 14 11.45 11.00 -7.68
CA PHE A 14 10.97 11.80 -8.80
C PHE A 14 11.02 13.28 -8.43
N SER A 15 11.57 14.11 -9.31
CA SER A 15 11.65 15.56 -9.12
C SER A 15 10.51 16.32 -9.80
N SER A 16 9.64 15.63 -10.55
CA SER A 16 8.45 16.20 -11.18
C SER A 16 7.38 15.14 -11.38
N LEU A 17 6.12 15.57 -11.46
CA LEU A 17 4.98 14.72 -11.80
C LEU A 17 5.14 14.04 -13.15
N SER A 18 5.60 14.79 -14.16
CA SER A 18 5.84 14.25 -15.50
C SER A 18 6.84 13.10 -15.51
N GLY A 19 7.83 13.12 -14.60
CA GLY A 19 8.83 12.06 -14.48
C GLY A 19 8.37 10.86 -13.64
N SER A 20 7.30 11.00 -12.85
CA SER A 20 6.74 9.89 -12.06
C SER A 20 5.64 9.14 -12.78
N VAL A 21 4.86 9.80 -13.65
CA VAL A 21 3.68 9.21 -14.28
C VAL A 21 3.98 7.93 -15.05
N GLU A 22 5.01 7.92 -15.90
CA GLU A 22 5.40 6.73 -16.66
C GLU A 22 5.72 5.54 -15.74
N LYS A 23 6.42 5.80 -14.63
CA LYS A 23 6.75 4.74 -13.68
C LYS A 23 5.53 4.25 -12.92
N VAL A 24 4.62 5.15 -12.54
CA VAL A 24 3.37 4.77 -11.87
C VAL A 24 2.49 3.94 -12.82
N VAL A 25 2.46 4.28 -14.12
CA VAL A 25 1.80 3.44 -15.13
C VAL A 25 2.39 2.03 -15.15
N GLU A 26 3.71 1.87 -15.16
CA GLU A 26 4.35 0.54 -15.08
C GLU A 26 3.90 -0.23 -13.83
N TYR A 27 3.86 0.42 -12.66
CA TYR A 27 3.39 -0.20 -11.42
C TYR A 27 1.91 -0.58 -11.48
N CYS A 28 1.06 0.25 -12.10
CA CYS A 28 -0.35 -0.07 -12.30
C CYS A 28 -0.52 -1.30 -13.19
N GLU A 29 0.23 -1.40 -14.29
CA GLU A 29 0.18 -2.57 -15.18
C GLU A 29 0.66 -3.85 -14.48
N GLU A 30 1.72 -3.77 -13.67
CA GLU A 30 2.15 -4.88 -12.81
C GLU A 30 1.05 -5.27 -11.81
N ALA A 31 0.45 -4.29 -11.13
CA ALA A 31 -0.65 -4.51 -10.19
C ALA A 31 -1.86 -5.16 -10.85
N LEU A 32 -2.22 -4.76 -12.08
CA LEU A 32 -3.27 -5.43 -12.85
C LEU A 32 -2.95 -6.90 -13.14
N GLY A 33 -1.67 -7.23 -13.38
CA GLY A 33 -1.23 -8.61 -13.53
C GLY A 33 -1.53 -9.46 -12.29
N TRP A 34 -1.30 -8.89 -11.09
CA TRP A 34 -1.64 -9.54 -9.82
C TRP A 34 -3.15 -9.63 -9.59
N VAL A 35 -3.90 -8.55 -9.84
CA VAL A 35 -5.37 -8.55 -9.66
C VAL A 35 -6.07 -9.57 -10.56
N ASN A 36 -5.59 -9.74 -11.79
CA ASN A 36 -6.15 -10.70 -12.74
C ASN A 36 -5.66 -12.15 -12.51
N SER A 37 -4.75 -12.36 -11.56
CA SER A 37 -4.23 -13.68 -11.23
C SER A 37 -5.12 -14.36 -10.19
N ASN A 38 -5.55 -15.60 -10.49
CA ASN A 38 -6.22 -16.46 -9.51
C ASN A 38 -5.26 -17.00 -8.43
N ALA A 39 -3.96 -16.73 -8.55
CA ALA A 39 -2.92 -17.20 -7.65
C ALA A 39 -2.54 -16.19 -6.56
N THR A 40 -3.25 -15.05 -6.48
CA THR A 40 -2.98 -14.02 -5.47
C THR A 40 -4.25 -13.47 -4.85
N LYS A 41 -4.22 -13.31 -3.53
CA LYS A 41 -5.20 -12.51 -2.78
C LYS A 41 -4.74 -11.06 -2.75
N VAL A 42 -5.48 -10.21 -3.45
CA VAL A 42 -5.27 -8.76 -3.40
C VAL A 42 -6.05 -8.17 -2.24
N VAL A 43 -5.41 -7.26 -1.51
CA VAL A 43 -5.96 -6.55 -0.35
C VAL A 43 -5.69 -5.07 -0.55
N ARG A 44 -6.72 -4.23 -0.50
CA ARG A 44 -6.56 -2.77 -0.52
C ARG A 44 -6.13 -2.29 0.86
N TYR A 45 -5.23 -1.33 0.88
CA TYR A 45 -4.72 -0.74 2.11
C TYR A 45 -5.85 -0.09 2.94
N GLU A 46 -6.77 0.58 2.25
CA GLU A 46 -7.94 1.26 2.83
C GLU A 46 -8.88 0.27 3.52
N ASP A 47 -9.13 -0.89 2.90
CA ASP A 47 -9.93 -1.96 3.51
C ASP A 47 -9.26 -2.51 4.77
N PHE A 48 -7.94 -2.68 4.73
CA PHE A 48 -7.17 -3.16 5.87
C PHE A 48 -7.17 -2.18 7.04
N ILE A 49 -7.07 -0.87 6.78
CA ILE A 49 -7.21 0.14 7.84
C ILE A 49 -8.63 0.18 8.39
N ALA A 50 -9.64 0.17 7.50
CA ALA A 50 -11.03 0.33 7.88
C ALA A 50 -11.54 -0.86 8.72
N ASN A 51 -11.15 -2.09 8.35
CA ASN A 51 -11.54 -3.30 9.07
C ASN A 51 -10.45 -4.39 8.98
N PRO A 52 -9.37 -4.29 9.79
CA PRO A 52 -8.24 -5.22 9.71
C PRO A 52 -8.62 -6.66 10.05
N GLY A 53 -9.61 -6.86 10.93
CA GLY A 53 -10.09 -8.20 11.30
C GLY A 53 -10.73 -8.92 10.11
N LYS A 54 -11.67 -8.25 9.43
CA LYS A 54 -12.31 -8.81 8.22
C LYS A 54 -11.28 -9.15 7.14
N VAL A 55 -10.32 -8.26 6.89
CA VAL A 55 -9.28 -8.49 5.89
C VAL A 55 -8.38 -9.66 6.28
N LEU A 56 -8.02 -9.78 7.55
CA LEU A 56 -7.21 -10.88 8.05
C LEU A 56 -7.96 -12.22 7.92
N ASP A 57 -9.26 -12.26 8.22
CA ASP A 57 -10.10 -13.43 7.98
C ASP A 57 -10.10 -13.85 6.50
N GLU A 58 -10.25 -12.90 5.57
CA GLU A 58 -10.20 -13.19 4.14
C GLU A 58 -8.83 -13.72 3.69
N VAL A 59 -7.74 -13.20 4.26
CA VAL A 59 -6.37 -13.68 3.99
C VAL A 59 -6.16 -15.08 4.55
N MET A 60 -6.66 -15.36 5.75
CA MET A 60 -6.59 -16.68 6.37
C MET A 60 -7.35 -17.72 5.55
N GLN A 61 -8.58 -17.39 5.13
CA GLN A 61 -9.38 -18.25 4.25
C GLN A 61 -8.64 -18.56 2.94
N TYR A 62 -7.99 -17.56 2.36
CA TYR A 62 -7.19 -17.74 1.15
C TYR A 62 -6.03 -18.72 1.34
N PHE A 63 -5.36 -18.68 2.49
CA PHE A 63 -4.27 -19.63 2.81
C PHE A 63 -4.75 -20.96 3.40
N GLY A 64 -6.05 -21.14 3.62
CA GLY A 64 -6.59 -22.33 4.32
C GLY A 64 -6.15 -22.41 5.78
N ILE A 65 -5.88 -21.27 6.41
CA ILE A 65 -5.52 -21.16 7.82
C ILE A 65 -6.79 -20.92 8.63
N TYR A 66 -6.92 -21.61 9.75
CA TYR A 66 -8.02 -21.43 10.69
C TYR A 66 -7.43 -21.08 12.05
N LEU A 67 -7.71 -19.87 12.52
CA LEU A 67 -7.38 -19.41 13.86
C LEU A 67 -8.67 -19.22 14.65
N GLU A 68 -8.58 -19.41 15.96
CA GLU A 68 -9.65 -19.03 16.86
C GLU A 68 -9.75 -17.49 16.96
N GLN A 69 -10.94 -16.99 17.26
CA GLN A 69 -11.21 -15.56 17.43
C GLN A 69 -10.22 -14.87 18.38
N LYS A 70 -9.82 -15.58 19.45
CA LYS A 70 -8.86 -15.06 20.42
C LYS A 70 -7.46 -14.87 19.83
N GLU A 71 -7.00 -15.79 18.97
CA GLU A 71 -5.69 -15.70 18.32
C GLU A 71 -5.66 -14.52 17.33
N LEU A 72 -6.78 -14.28 16.64
CA LEU A 72 -6.96 -13.11 15.78
C LEU A 72 -6.83 -11.80 16.57
N GLU A 73 -7.49 -11.74 17.73
CA GLU A 73 -7.43 -10.58 18.64
C GLU A 73 -6.01 -10.35 19.16
N ASP A 74 -5.32 -11.42 19.55
CA ASP A 74 -3.93 -11.36 20.03
C ASP A 74 -2.98 -10.82 18.95
N ILE A 75 -3.14 -11.23 17.68
CA ILE A 75 -2.37 -10.70 16.53
C ILE A 75 -2.63 -9.20 16.35
N LEU A 76 -3.89 -8.77 16.40
CA LEU A 76 -4.26 -7.37 16.23
C LEU A 76 -3.74 -6.50 17.38
N ILE A 77 -3.76 -6.99 18.62
CA ILE A 77 -3.19 -6.31 19.79
C ILE A 77 -1.67 -6.18 19.64
N ALA A 78 -0.97 -7.29 19.36
CA ALA A 78 0.47 -7.30 19.18
C ALA A 78 0.91 -6.35 18.06
N SER A 79 0.18 -6.32 16.94
CA SER A 79 0.46 -5.40 15.84
C SER A 79 0.33 -3.93 16.25
N ARG A 80 -0.65 -3.57 17.08
CA ARG A 80 -0.84 -2.19 17.59
C ARG A 80 0.24 -1.81 18.60
N GLU A 81 0.63 -2.74 19.46
CA GLU A 81 1.71 -2.54 20.45
C GLU A 81 3.08 -2.39 19.78
N MET A 82 3.34 -3.11 18.68
CA MET A 82 4.54 -2.93 17.87
C MET A 82 4.59 -1.55 17.18
N GLN A 83 3.45 -1.03 16.74
CA GLN A 83 3.35 0.32 16.17
C GLN A 83 3.65 1.41 17.20
N SER A 84 3.23 1.24 18.47
CA SER A 84 3.46 2.22 19.52
C SER A 84 4.86 2.19 20.14
N SER A 85 5.54 1.03 20.09
CA SER A 85 6.83 0.81 20.76
C SER A 85 8.07 1.09 19.91
N SER A 86 7.94 1.23 18.59
CA SER A 86 9.08 1.43 17.70
C SER A 86 9.17 2.87 17.18
N ALA A 87 10.05 3.67 17.77
CA ALA A 87 10.45 4.99 17.25
C ALA A 87 10.96 4.94 15.79
N SER A 88 11.27 3.75 15.26
CA SER A 88 11.76 3.51 13.91
C SER A 88 10.68 3.15 12.87
N TRP A 89 9.49 2.66 13.26
CA TRP A 89 8.40 2.40 12.29
C TRP A 89 7.69 3.68 11.84
N ASN A 90 7.68 4.70 12.71
CA ASN A 90 7.14 6.03 12.40
C ASN A 90 7.87 6.74 11.24
N LEU A 91 9.00 6.20 10.77
CA LEU A 91 9.76 6.75 9.63
C LEU A 91 9.49 6.02 8.30
N ARG A 92 8.80 4.87 8.30
CA ARG A 92 8.57 4.07 7.06
C ARG A 92 7.17 4.24 6.47
N PHE A 93 6.20 4.69 7.24
CA PHE A 93 4.85 4.99 6.76
C PHE A 93 4.57 6.47 7.00
N ASN A 94 4.54 7.26 5.92
CA ASN A 94 4.21 8.67 5.98
C ASN A 94 2.73 8.81 6.35
N LYS A 95 2.43 8.83 7.66
CA LYS A 95 1.13 9.14 8.30
C LYS A 95 -0.10 8.28 7.93
N GLY A 96 -0.03 7.40 6.92
CA GLY A 96 -1.16 6.54 6.54
C GLY A 96 -2.42 7.31 6.12
N ILE A 97 -2.27 8.55 5.63
CA ILE A 97 -3.38 9.42 5.22
C ILE A 97 -3.72 9.11 3.76
N SER A 98 -4.88 8.50 3.51
CA SER A 98 -5.37 8.15 2.16
C SER A 98 -5.48 9.38 1.24
N ASP A 99 -5.84 10.53 1.80
CA ASP A 99 -6.19 11.72 1.03
C ASP A 99 -5.06 12.76 1.03
N ARG A 100 -3.82 12.34 1.33
CA ARG A 100 -2.65 13.24 1.42
C ARG A 100 -2.44 14.03 0.13
N TYR A 101 -2.72 13.41 -1.02
CA TYR A 101 -2.55 14.03 -2.33
C TYR A 101 -3.35 15.33 -2.49
N LEU A 102 -4.51 15.45 -1.84
CA LEU A 102 -5.33 16.68 -1.84
C LEU A 102 -4.61 17.88 -1.21
N SER A 103 -3.63 17.63 -0.34
CA SER A 103 -2.83 18.68 0.31
C SER A 103 -1.47 18.93 -0.35
N GLU A 104 -1.06 18.08 -1.31
CA GLU A 104 0.29 18.10 -1.89
C GLU A 104 0.30 18.33 -3.40
N MET A 105 -0.84 18.16 -4.08
CA MET A 105 -0.98 18.34 -5.51
C MET A 105 -1.89 19.52 -5.84
N SER A 106 -1.65 20.18 -6.97
CA SER A 106 -2.58 21.18 -7.50
C SER A 106 -3.80 20.53 -8.15
N ASP A 107 -4.88 21.30 -8.33
CA ASP A 107 -6.08 20.82 -9.02
C ASP A 107 -5.77 20.33 -10.44
N GLU A 108 -4.86 21.01 -11.15
CA GLU A 108 -4.44 20.61 -12.49
C GLU A 108 -3.67 19.27 -12.49
N GLU A 109 -2.84 19.05 -11.48
CA GLU A 109 -2.10 17.80 -11.31
C GLU A 109 -3.04 16.63 -10.98
N ILE A 110 -4.05 16.88 -10.14
CA ILE A 110 -5.09 15.90 -9.80
C ILE A 110 -5.87 15.53 -11.05
N ILE A 111 -6.36 16.52 -11.81
CA ILE A 111 -7.10 16.30 -13.07
C ILE A 111 -6.25 15.51 -14.07
N TYR A 112 -4.96 15.84 -14.18
CA TYR A 112 -4.05 15.13 -15.06
C TYR A 112 -3.86 13.67 -14.60
N CYS A 113 -3.60 13.43 -13.33
CA CYS A 113 -3.49 12.09 -12.76
C CYS A 113 -4.76 11.28 -12.96
N ASP A 114 -5.94 11.86 -12.73
CA ASP A 114 -7.22 11.19 -12.98
C ASP A 114 -7.36 10.79 -14.46
N SER A 115 -7.00 11.69 -15.39
CA SER A 115 -7.07 11.40 -16.82
C SER A 115 -6.19 10.22 -17.25
N VAL A 116 -5.06 10.01 -16.55
CA VAL A 116 -4.10 8.93 -16.83
C VAL A 116 -4.47 7.65 -16.08
N PHE A 117 -4.82 7.77 -14.79
CA PHE A 117 -4.88 6.64 -13.87
C PHE A 117 -6.28 6.10 -13.61
N ASN A 118 -7.35 6.84 -13.93
CA ASN A 118 -8.72 6.43 -13.60
C ASN A 118 -9.07 5.02 -14.06
N ARG A 119 -8.57 4.58 -15.23
CA ARG A 119 -8.76 3.20 -15.69
C ARG A 119 -8.18 2.19 -14.70
N TYR A 120 -6.95 2.41 -14.21
CA TYR A 120 -6.29 1.50 -13.30
C TYR A 120 -6.95 1.54 -11.93
N LEU A 121 -7.26 2.74 -11.42
CA LEU A 121 -7.94 2.92 -10.14
C LEU A 121 -9.25 2.13 -10.11
N THR A 122 -10.08 2.28 -11.15
CA THR A 122 -11.33 1.52 -11.28
C THR A 122 -11.09 0.00 -11.24
N TYR A 123 -10.10 -0.51 -11.97
CA TYR A 123 -9.80 -1.95 -12.00
C TYR A 123 -9.20 -2.47 -10.68
N LEU A 124 -8.40 -1.64 -9.99
CA LEU A 124 -7.83 -1.95 -8.68
C LEU A 124 -8.87 -1.79 -7.56
N GLY A 125 -10.08 -1.32 -7.89
CA GLY A 125 -11.21 -1.19 -6.99
C GLY A 125 -11.20 0.11 -6.17
N TYR A 126 -10.50 1.15 -6.61
CA TYR A 126 -10.51 2.49 -6.03
C TYR A 126 -11.67 3.34 -6.56
#